data_AF-A0AA51L2S6-F1
#
_entry.id   AF-A0AA51L2S6-F1
#
_cell.length_a   1.000
_cell.length_b   1.000
_cell.length_c   1.000
_cell.angle_alpha   90.00
_cell.angle_beta   90.00
_cell.angle_gamma   90.00
#
_symmetry.space_group_name_H-M   'P 1'
#
loop_
_entity.id
_entity.type
_entity.pdbx_description
1 polymer ?
#
loop_
_entity_poly.entity_id
_entity_poly.type
_entity_poly.pdbx_seq_one_letter_code
_entity_poly.pdbx_strand_id
1 'polypeptide(L)'
;MEINVNVKKPKKTFIRLNILFFIIFILFSTLVIRLGVIQIVYGDSFKREVDRTQDVTVSMPTPRGRILDRNGNSIVYNTPQKAITYIKQLDTTSKQMLATAKKLSKYIDVKTAKVTERDKKDYWILTHPKLAKKKSQWKRKN
;
A
#
# COMPACT_ATOMS: atom_id res chain seq x y z
N MET A 1 39.88 39.43 -63.52
CA MET A 1 39.87 38.49 -62.39
C MET A 1 38.41 38.28 -62.02
N GLU A 2 37.74 37.30 -62.61
CA GLU A 2 36.34 37.00 -62.28
C GLU A 2 36.29 35.71 -61.49
N ILE A 3 35.84 35.82 -60.25
CA ILE A 3 35.67 34.68 -59.35
C ILE A 3 34.25 34.14 -59.58
N ASN A 4 34.13 33.06 -60.35
CA ASN A 4 32.87 32.34 -60.49
C ASN A 4 32.61 31.52 -59.22
N VAL A 5 31.76 32.04 -58.34
CA VAL A 5 31.29 31.30 -57.16
C VAL A 5 30.09 30.44 -57.59
N ASN A 6 30.37 29.18 -57.93
CA ASN A 6 29.32 28.19 -58.13
C ASN A 6 28.74 27.75 -56.77
N VAL A 7 27.69 28.44 -56.33
CA VAL A 7 26.91 28.01 -55.16
C VAL A 7 26.02 26.83 -55.59
N LYS A 8 26.47 25.61 -55.33
CA LYS A 8 25.68 24.40 -55.54
C LYS A 8 24.38 24.49 -54.73
N LYS A 9 23.25 24.66 -55.40
CA LYS A 9 21.92 24.65 -54.77
C LYS A 9 21.70 23.28 -54.10
N PRO A 10 21.28 23.23 -52.82
CA PRO A 10 21.09 21.96 -52.12
C PRO A 10 20.05 21.12 -52.86
N LYS A 11 20.37 19.86 -53.16
CA LYS A 11 19.47 18.96 -53.87
C LYS A 11 18.20 18.78 -53.03
N LYS A 12 17.04 19.20 -53.57
CA LYS A 12 15.70 19.18 -52.93
C LYS A 12 15.33 17.82 -52.30
N THR A 13 15.94 16.73 -52.74
CA THR A 13 15.75 15.36 -52.22
C THR A 13 16.20 15.19 -50.78
N PHE A 14 17.31 15.82 -50.35
CA PHE A 14 17.81 15.69 -48.98
C PHE A 14 16.90 16.36 -47.95
N ILE A 15 16.25 17.47 -48.32
CA ILE A 15 15.31 18.18 -47.44
C ILE A 15 14.06 17.33 -47.17
N ARG A 16 13.51 16.68 -48.20
CA ARG A 16 12.34 15.78 -48.08
C ARG A 16 12.65 14.57 -47.20
N LEU A 17 13.86 14.01 -47.33
CA LEU A 17 14.30 12.86 -46.54
C LEU A 17 14.50 13.23 -45.06
N ASN A 18 15.08 14.39 -44.76
CA ASN A 18 15.24 14.87 -43.39
C ASN A 18 13.89 15.15 -42.72
N ILE A 19 12.91 15.70 -43.45
CA ILE A 19 11.55 15.92 -42.92
C ILE A 19 10.90 14.59 -42.54
N LEU A 20 11.03 13.56 -43.40
CA LEU A 20 10.50 12.23 -43.10
C LEU A 20 11.16 11.62 -41.85
N PHE A 21 12.49 11.73 -41.74
CA PHE A 21 13.23 11.23 -40.58
C PHE A 21 12.81 11.95 -39.28
N PHE A 22 12.57 13.26 -39.34
CA PHE A 22 12.12 14.05 -38.20
C PHE A 22 10.72 13.65 -37.71
N ILE A 23 9.79 13.35 -38.63
CA ILE A 23 8.45 12.87 -38.27
C ILE A 23 8.54 11.51 -37.55
N ILE A 24 9.33 10.59 -38.10
CA ILE A 24 9.54 9.26 -37.49
C ILE A 24 10.18 9.41 -36.10
N PHE A 25 11.15 10.31 -35.96
CA PHE A 25 11.78 10.59 -34.67
C PHE A 25 10.78 11.12 -33.63
N ILE A 26 9.89 12.04 -33.99
CA ILE A 26 8.82 12.52 -33.09
C ILE A 26 7.89 11.38 -32.67
N LEU A 27 7.53 10.50 -33.59
CA LEU A 27 6.66 9.36 -33.31
C LEU A 27 7.31 8.43 -32.25
N PHE A 28 8.58 8.07 -32.45
CA PHE A 28 9.32 7.25 -31.50
C PHE A 28 9.60 7.96 -30.18
N SER A 29 9.91 9.26 -30.21
CA SER A 29 10.10 10.06 -28.99
C SER A 29 8.85 10.05 -28.12
N THR A 30 7.66 10.19 -28.74
CA THR A 30 6.37 10.12 -28.04
C THR A 30 6.18 8.77 -27.36
N LEU A 31 6.51 7.66 -28.03
CA LEU A 31 6.46 6.32 -27.45
C LEU A 31 7.41 6.17 -26.26
N VAL A 32 8.66 6.60 -26.39
CA VAL A 32 9.66 6.52 -25.30
C VAL A 32 9.22 7.33 -24.07
N ILE A 33 8.71 8.55 -24.28
CA ILE A 33 8.16 9.38 -23.18
C ILE A 33 6.96 8.68 -22.54
N ARG A 34 6.05 8.11 -23.33
CA ARG A 34 4.88 7.38 -22.81
C ARG A 34 5.30 6.19 -21.95
N LEU A 35 6.31 5.42 -22.38
CA LEU A 35 6.87 4.33 -21.59
C LEU A 35 7.53 4.84 -20.30
N GLY A 36 8.31 5.92 -20.37
CA GLY A 36 8.93 6.54 -19.20
C GLY A 36 7.90 7.01 -18.17
N VAL A 37 6.80 7.63 -18.62
CA VAL A 37 5.68 8.00 -17.74
C VAL A 37 5.06 6.78 -17.07
N ILE A 38 4.82 5.70 -17.83
CA ILE A 38 4.27 4.45 -17.26
C ILE A 38 5.21 3.84 -16.22
N GLN A 39 6.52 3.84 -16.49
CA GLN A 39 7.53 3.27 -15.59
C GLN A 39 7.76 4.11 -14.33
N ILE A 40 7.81 5.45 -14.43
CA ILE A 40 8.07 6.35 -13.28
C ILE A 40 6.82 6.60 -12.46
N VAL A 41 5.68 6.87 -13.09
CA VAL A 41 4.44 7.25 -12.38
C VAL A 41 3.71 6.02 -11.85
N TYR A 42 3.65 4.96 -12.65
CA TYR A 42 2.90 3.75 -12.28
C TYR A 42 3.79 2.58 -11.85
N GLY A 43 5.12 2.68 -11.94
CA GLY A 43 6.02 1.60 -11.51
C GLY A 43 5.83 1.19 -10.04
N ASP A 44 5.66 2.17 -9.17
CA ASP A 44 5.36 1.92 -7.75
C ASP A 44 3.93 1.43 -7.55
N SER A 45 2.98 1.85 -8.38
CA SER A 45 1.58 1.41 -8.33
C SER A 45 1.45 -0.05 -8.75
N PHE A 46 2.15 -0.49 -9.80
CA PHE A 46 2.16 -1.89 -10.25
C PHE A 46 2.90 -2.81 -9.26
N LYS A 47 4.00 -2.35 -8.63
CA LYS A 47 4.63 -3.10 -7.53
C LYS A 47 3.69 -3.24 -6.34
N ARG A 48 3.01 -2.17 -5.95
CA ARG A 48 2.02 -2.19 -4.87
C ARG A 48 0.81 -3.06 -5.21
N GLU A 49 0.37 -3.06 -6.48
CA GLU A 49 -0.74 -3.90 -6.92
C GLU A 49 -0.34 -5.38 -6.96
N VAL A 50 0.88 -5.71 -7.39
CA VAL A 50 1.41 -7.08 -7.32
C VAL A 50 1.57 -7.54 -5.86
N ASP A 51 2.08 -6.69 -4.97
CA ASP A 51 2.13 -6.98 -3.52
C ASP A 51 0.73 -7.07 -2.89
N ARG A 52 -0.27 -6.37 -3.42
CA ARG A 52 -1.69 -6.49 -3.02
C ARG A 52 -2.39 -7.71 -3.61
N THR A 53 -1.91 -8.20 -4.75
CA THR A 53 -2.44 -9.35 -5.49
C THR A 53 -1.65 -10.62 -5.17
N GLN A 54 -1.04 -10.70 -3.97
CA GLN A 54 -1.01 -12.00 -3.31
C GLN A 54 -2.44 -12.31 -2.90
N ASP A 55 -3.11 -12.98 -3.84
CA ASP A 55 -4.45 -13.58 -3.76
C ASP A 55 -4.82 -13.91 -2.32
N VAL A 56 -5.51 -12.99 -1.63
CA VAL A 56 -6.27 -13.37 -0.45
C VAL A 56 -7.50 -14.03 -1.04
N THR A 57 -7.35 -15.30 -1.42
CA THR A 57 -8.47 -16.14 -1.80
C THR A 57 -9.38 -16.20 -0.58
N VAL A 58 -10.37 -15.30 -0.52
CA VAL A 58 -11.39 -15.31 0.51
C VAL A 58 -12.30 -16.47 0.14
N SER A 59 -11.87 -17.68 0.50
CA SER A 59 -12.71 -18.85 0.53
C SER A 59 -13.80 -18.55 1.54
N MET A 60 -14.97 -18.17 1.05
CA MET A 60 -16.16 -18.01 1.88
C MET A 60 -16.55 -19.42 2.34
N PRO A 61 -16.36 -19.80 3.61
CA PRO A 61 -16.72 -21.14 4.05
C PRO A 61 -18.23 -21.29 3.88
N THR A 62 -18.64 -22.37 3.22
CA THR A 62 -20.07 -22.70 3.14
C THR A 62 -20.59 -22.99 4.56
N PRO A 63 -21.82 -22.55 4.89
CA PRO A 63 -22.41 -22.87 6.17
C PRO A 63 -22.54 -24.39 6.30
N ARG A 64 -22.05 -24.97 7.40
CA ARG A 64 -22.30 -26.38 7.71
C ARG A 64 -23.78 -26.61 7.97
N GLY A 65 -24.28 -27.80 7.62
CA GLY A 65 -25.65 -28.22 7.92
C GLY A 65 -25.95 -28.20 9.43
N ARG A 66 -27.20 -27.91 9.79
CA ARG A 66 -27.65 -27.97 11.19
C ARG A 66 -27.83 -29.43 11.61
N ILE A 67 -27.35 -29.78 12.80
CA ILE A 67 -27.56 -31.11 13.39
C ILE A 67 -28.80 -31.02 14.30
N LEU A 68 -29.77 -31.90 14.05
CA LEU A 68 -31.03 -31.99 14.80
C LEU A 68 -31.04 -33.26 15.67
N ASP A 69 -31.65 -33.19 16.85
CA ASP A 69 -32.00 -34.37 17.64
C ASP A 69 -33.20 -35.10 17.04
N ARG A 70 -33.50 -36.32 17.51
CA ARG A 70 -34.69 -37.13 17.13
C ARG A 70 -36.02 -36.38 17.26
N ASN A 71 -36.06 -35.37 18.13
CA ASN A 71 -37.23 -34.52 18.38
C ASN A 71 -37.25 -33.24 17.50
N GLY A 72 -36.33 -33.11 16.55
CA GLY A 72 -36.23 -31.94 15.66
C GLY A 72 -35.54 -30.71 16.26
N ASN A 73 -35.02 -30.80 17.48
CA ASN A 73 -34.33 -29.69 18.15
C ASN A 73 -32.90 -29.54 17.62
N SER A 74 -32.45 -28.32 17.28
CA SER A 74 -31.09 -28.09 16.82
C SER A 74 -30.07 -28.18 17.96
N ILE A 75 -29.14 -29.12 17.86
CA ILE A 75 -28.02 -29.27 18.82
C ILE A 75 -26.84 -28.39 18.41
N VAL A 76 -26.60 -28.26 17.10
CA VAL A 76 -25.50 -27.44 16.55
C VAL A 76 -26.00 -26.63 15.36
N TYR A 77 -25.81 -25.32 15.41
CA TYR A 77 -26.11 -24.39 14.32
C TYR A 77 -24.92 -23.45 14.05
N ASN A 78 -24.79 -23.01 12.79
CA ASN A 78 -23.78 -22.03 12.42
C ASN A 78 -24.29 -20.62 12.76
N THR A 79 -23.48 -19.83 13.46
CA THR A 79 -23.76 -18.40 13.68
C THR A 79 -22.73 -17.57 12.91
N PRO A 80 -23.14 -16.70 11.97
CA PRO A 80 -22.20 -15.85 11.27
C PRO A 80 -21.56 -14.87 12.24
N GLN A 81 -20.25 -14.99 12.46
CA GLN A 81 -19.49 -14.11 13.31
C GLN A 81 -18.67 -13.13 12.47
N LYS A 82 -18.79 -11.83 12.76
CA LYS A 82 -17.97 -10.80 12.13
C LYS A 82 -16.55 -10.87 12.70
N ALA A 83 -15.56 -11.10 11.86
CA ALA A 83 -14.14 -11.08 12.23
C ALA A 83 -13.49 -9.79 11.72
N ILE A 84 -12.77 -9.10 12.59
CA ILE A 84 -12.01 -7.89 12.25
C ILE A 84 -10.53 -8.23 12.43
N THR A 85 -9.79 -8.26 11.32
CA THR A 85 -8.36 -8.62 11.31
C THR A 85 -7.53 -7.36 11.05
N TYR A 86 -6.53 -7.13 11.89
CA TYR A 86 -5.55 -6.05 11.71
C TYR A 86 -4.17 -6.63 11.38
N ILE A 87 -3.65 -6.27 10.20
CA ILE A 87 -2.31 -6.66 9.75
C ILE A 87 -1.43 -5.42 9.83
N LYS A 88 -0.35 -5.48 10.62
CA LYS A 88 0.65 -4.41 10.68
C LYS A 88 1.53 -4.45 9.43
N GLN A 89 1.80 -3.30 8.83
CA GLN A 89 2.82 -3.18 7.78
C GLN A 89 4.21 -3.02 8.43
N LEU A 90 5.28 -3.38 7.72
CA LEU A 90 6.64 -3.37 8.27
C LEU A 90 7.10 -1.98 8.73
N ASP A 91 6.57 -0.92 8.13
CA ASP A 91 6.85 0.49 8.42
C ASP A 91 5.94 1.09 9.52
N THR A 92 4.95 0.32 10.01
CA THR A 92 3.96 0.85 10.95
C THR A 92 4.58 1.10 12.32
N THR A 93 4.56 2.36 12.76
CA THR A 93 5.08 2.77 14.08
C THR A 93 4.03 2.55 15.18
N SER A 94 4.45 2.27 16.42
CA SER A 94 3.57 2.09 17.58
C SER A 94 2.60 3.27 17.82
N LYS A 95 2.99 4.49 17.45
CA LYS A 95 2.14 5.69 17.52
C LYS A 95 0.97 5.64 16.52
N GLN A 96 1.22 5.14 15.31
CA GLN A 96 0.18 4.96 14.30
C GLN A 96 -0.78 3.85 14.71
N MET A 97 -0.27 2.74 15.24
CA MET A 97 -1.10 1.66 15.79
C MET A 97 -2.04 2.17 16.89
N LEU A 98 -1.52 2.98 17.82
CA LEU A 98 -2.32 3.59 18.88
C LEU A 98 -3.41 4.53 18.34
N ALA A 99 -3.09 5.32 17.31
CA ALA A 99 -4.06 6.20 16.67
C ALA A 99 -5.17 5.41 15.97
N THR A 100 -4.83 4.33 15.27
CA THR A 100 -5.79 3.42 14.65
C THR A 100 -6.66 2.73 15.69
N ALA A 101 -6.07 2.21 16.77
CA ALA A 101 -6.80 1.59 17.87
C ALA A 101 -7.80 2.56 18.53
N LYS A 102 -7.41 3.83 18.74
CA LYS A 102 -8.31 4.87 19.26
C LYS A 102 -9.47 5.21 18.32
N LYS A 103 -9.29 5.05 17.01
CA LYS A 103 -10.37 5.21 16.04
C LYS A 103 -11.31 4.01 16.10
N LEU A 104 -10.76 2.80 16.13
CA LEU A 104 -11.53 1.55 16.19
C LEU A 104 -12.34 1.41 17.48
N SER A 105 -11.80 1.86 18.62
CA SER A 105 -12.50 1.83 19.91
C SER A 105 -13.79 2.65 19.95
N LYS A 106 -14.01 3.56 18.99
CA LYS A 106 -15.28 4.30 18.86
C LYS A 106 -16.40 3.46 18.23
N TYR A 107 -16.04 2.42 17.49
CA TYR A 107 -16.97 1.61 16.70
C TYR A 107 -17.14 0.20 17.25
N ILE A 108 -16.21 -0.27 18.08
CA ILE A 108 -16.16 -1.66 18.56
C ILE A 108 -15.96 -1.65 20.07
N ASP A 109 -16.82 -2.39 20.77
CA ASP A 109 -16.64 -2.69 22.18
C ASP A 109 -15.81 -3.97 22.36
N VAL A 110 -14.80 -3.92 23.24
CA VAL A 110 -13.84 -5.02 23.43
C VAL A 110 -13.69 -5.32 24.91
N LYS A 111 -13.93 -6.58 25.29
CA LYS A 111 -13.75 -7.07 26.67
C LYS A 111 -12.28 -6.95 27.09
N THR A 112 -12.02 -6.27 28.20
CA THR A 112 -10.67 -6.03 28.75
C THR A 112 -10.09 -7.23 29.53
N ALA A 113 -10.84 -8.32 29.66
CA ALA A 113 -10.46 -9.50 30.45
C ALA A 113 -9.14 -10.17 30.00
N LYS A 114 -8.72 -9.97 28.75
CA LYS A 114 -7.46 -10.51 28.20
C LYS A 114 -6.27 -9.56 28.30
N VAL A 115 -6.44 -8.35 28.84
CA VAL A 115 -5.37 -7.33 28.93
C VAL A 115 -4.46 -7.65 30.11
N THR A 116 -3.17 -7.85 29.85
CA THR A 116 -2.19 -8.16 30.88
C THR A 116 -1.69 -6.91 31.60
N GLU A 117 -1.12 -7.08 32.80
CA GLU A 117 -0.48 -5.99 33.53
C GLU A 117 0.69 -5.33 32.76
N ARG A 118 1.37 -6.10 31.91
CA ARG A 118 2.42 -5.57 31.03
C ARG A 118 1.84 -4.64 29.98
N ASP A 119 0.74 -5.02 29.35
CA ASP A 119 0.07 -4.20 28.32
C ASP A 119 -0.36 -2.85 28.89
N LYS A 120 -0.88 -2.83 30.13
CA LYS A 120 -1.24 -1.59 30.83
C LYS A 120 -0.03 -0.68 31.04
N LYS A 121 1.12 -1.24 31.43
CA LYS A 121 2.37 -0.48 31.63
C LYS A 121 2.91 0.06 30.30
N ASP A 122 2.90 -0.75 29.25
CA ASP A 122 3.36 -0.34 27.92
C ASP A 122 2.44 0.74 27.33
N TYR A 123 1.12 0.60 27.48
CA TYR A 123 0.15 1.64 27.14
C TYR A 123 0.39 2.95 27.90
N TRP A 124 0.69 2.87 29.20
CA TRP A 124 0.99 4.05 30.02
C TRP A 124 2.26 4.78 29.54
N ILE A 125 3.31 4.03 29.19
CA ILE A 125 4.56 4.58 28.64
C ILE A 125 4.32 5.29 27.31
N LEU A 126 3.51 4.68 26.43
CA LEU A 126 3.17 5.25 25.11
C LEU A 126 2.31 6.52 25.22
N THR A 127 1.46 6.62 26.23
CA THR A 127 0.59 7.77 26.46
C THR A 127 1.28 8.92 27.21
N HIS A 128 2.29 8.63 28.05
CA HIS A 128 2.98 9.61 28.90
C HIS A 128 4.51 9.64 28.68
N PRO A 129 4.98 10.02 27.49
CA PRO A 129 6.40 9.91 27.14
C PRO A 129 7.32 10.78 28.02
N LYS A 130 6.85 11.94 28.48
CA LYS A 130 7.63 12.85 29.35
C LYS A 130 7.86 12.25 30.74
N LEU A 131 6.82 11.67 31.34
CA LEU A 131 6.87 11.05 32.67
C LEU A 131 7.65 9.73 32.64
N ALA A 132 7.49 8.95 31.57
CA ALA A 132 8.26 7.72 31.37
C ALA A 132 9.77 8.00 31.29
N LYS A 133 10.18 9.03 30.55
CA LYS A 133 11.59 9.47 30.49
C LYS A 133 12.12 9.88 31.86
N LYS A 134 11.36 10.68 32.62
CA LYS A 134 11.76 11.11 33.98
C LYS A 134 11.96 9.93 34.93
N LYS A 135 11.04 8.96 34.91
CA LYS A 135 11.11 7.75 35.75
C LYS A 135 12.27 6.83 35.37
N SER A 136 12.56 6.69 34.07
CA SER A 136 13.71 5.92 33.57
C SER A 136 15.04 6.58 33.99
N GLN A 137 15.15 7.90 33.89
CA GLN A 137 16.35 8.64 34.30
C GLN A 137 16.60 8.55 35.81
N TRP A 138 15.54 8.61 36.63
CA TRP A 138 15.63 8.44 38.08
C TRP A 138 16.12 7.04 38.47
N LYS A 139 15.57 5.98 37.86
CA LYS A 139 15.98 4.58 38.12
C LYS A 139 17.41 4.26 37.67
N ARG A 140 18.02 5.11 36.84
CA ARG A 140 19.40 4.92 36.32
C ARG A 140 20.46 5.63 37.17
N LYS A 141 20.03 6.51 38.09
CA LYS A 141 20.90 7.29 38.98
C LYS A 141 20.99 6.73 40.40
N ASN A 142 20.11 5.79 40.77
CA ASN A 142 20.18 4.96 41.97
C ASN A 142 20.55 3.54 41.56
#